data_AF-A0AAV3YLQ6-F1
#
_entry.id   AF-A0AAV3YLQ6-F1
#
_cell.length_a   1.000
_cell.length_b   1.000
_cell.length_c   1.000
_cell.angle_alpha   90.00
_cell.angle_beta   90.00
_cell.angle_gamma   90.00
#
_symmetry.space_group_name_H-M   'P 1'
#
loop_
_entity.id
_entity.type
_entity.pdbx_description
1 polymer ?
#
loop_
_entity_poly.entity_id
_entity_poly.type
_entity_poly.pdbx_seq_one_letter_code
_entity_poly.pdbx_strand_id
1 'polypeptide(L)'
;MEEAHSFKEGKYLDLTKELKKDGYEARVMPVETGARGFVGSLACGLLSKLSICGKKRTKALRLLAETAENSSRWIWSRRNERLL
;
A
#
# COMPACT_ATOMS: atom_id res chain seq x y z
N MET A 1 11.93 6.26 -8.25
CA MET A 1 10.99 5.97 -7.14
C MET A 1 9.92 7.05 -7.04
N GLU A 2 10.28 8.34 -7.15
CA GLU A 2 9.32 9.46 -7.17
C GLU A 2 8.34 9.48 -8.36
N GLU A 3 8.77 9.07 -9.56
CA GLU A 3 7.91 9.11 -10.76
C GLU A 3 6.75 8.11 -10.69
N ALA A 4 7.02 6.88 -10.21
CA ALA A 4 5.98 5.85 -10.03
C ALA A 4 5.01 6.20 -8.89
N HIS A 5 5.50 6.89 -7.85
CA HIS A 5 4.66 7.41 -6.77
C HIS A 5 3.69 8.48 -7.29
N SER A 6 4.21 9.44 -8.06
CA SER A 6 3.43 10.54 -8.65
C SER A 6 2.35 10.03 -9.63
N PHE A 7 2.65 8.99 -10.40
CA PHE A 7 1.67 8.36 -11.30
C PHE A 7 0.53 7.67 -10.53
N LYS A 8 0.82 7.01 -9.41
CA LYS A 8 -0.18 6.34 -8.56
C LYS A 8 -1.10 7.34 -7.85
N GLU A 9 -0.60 8.54 -7.54
CA GLU A 9 -1.42 9.60 -6.95
C GLU A 9 -2.47 10.13 -7.94
N GLY A 10 -2.12 10.25 -9.22
CA GLY A 10 -3.02 10.74 -10.27
C GLY A 10 -4.23 9.83 -10.54
N LYS A 11 -4.09 8.51 -10.39
CA LYS A 11 -5.13 7.54 -10.80
C LYS A 11 -6.46 7.71 -10.04
N TYR A 12 -6.42 8.08 -8.76
CA TYR A 12 -7.61 8.19 -7.91
C TYR A 12 -7.97 9.63 -7.56
N LEU A 13 -7.39 10.59 -8.28
CA LEU A 13 -7.58 12.00 -8.00
C LEU A 13 -9.02 12.44 -8.31
N ASP A 14 -9.61 11.92 -9.39
CA ASP A 14 -10.99 12.25 -9.78
C ASP A 14 -12.02 11.61 -8.84
N LEU A 15 -11.82 10.35 -8.43
CA LEU A 15 -12.63 9.72 -7.39
C LEU A 15 -12.60 10.53 -6.07
N THR A 16 -11.45 11.10 -5.74
CA THR A 16 -11.31 11.95 -4.54
C THR A 16 -12.10 13.26 -4.68
N LYS A 17 -12.21 13.83 -5.89
CA LYS A 17 -13.01 15.04 -6.14
C LYS A 17 -14.50 14.75 -6.02
N GLU A 18 -14.96 13.62 -6.55
CA GLU A 18 -16.36 13.17 -6.45
C GLU A 18 -16.76 12.97 -4.97
N LEU A 19 -15.96 12.21 -4.21
CA LEU A 19 -16.22 11.99 -2.79
C LEU A 19 -16.27 13.31 -1.98
N LYS A 20 -15.39 14.26 -2.29
CA LYS A 20 -15.41 15.59 -1.64
C LYS A 20 -16.63 16.41 -2.00
N LYS A 21 -17.11 16.30 -3.25
CA LYS A 21 -18.34 16.97 -3.71
C LYS A 21 -19.56 16.43 -2.96
N ASP A 22 -19.55 15.14 -2.63
CA ASP A 22 -20.60 14.47 -1.85
C ASP A 22 -20.47 14.70 -0.33
N GLY A 23 -19.50 15.51 0.11
CA GLY A 23 -19.31 15.89 1.51
C GLY A 23 -18.39 14.98 2.32
N TYR A 24 -17.74 13.99 1.69
CA TYR A 24 -16.81 13.08 2.37
C TYR A 24 -15.38 13.65 2.41
N GLU A 25 -14.66 13.42 3.52
CA GLU A 25 -13.23 13.66 3.56
C GLU A 25 -12.47 12.50 2.90
N ALA A 26 -11.88 12.75 1.73
CA ALA A 26 -11.10 11.76 0.98
C ALA A 26 -9.64 12.21 0.80
N ARG A 27 -8.69 11.28 0.98
CA ARG A 27 -7.26 11.47 0.73
C ARG A 27 -6.68 10.24 0.03
N VAL A 28 -5.94 10.46 -1.05
CA VAL A 28 -5.14 9.42 -1.71
C VAL A 28 -3.84 9.23 -0.92
N MET A 29 -3.49 7.97 -0.64
CA MET A 29 -2.20 7.61 -0.06
C MET A 29 -1.61 6.42 -0.83
N PRO A 30 -0.54 6.63 -1.62
CA PRO A 30 0.08 5.54 -2.37
C PRO A 30 0.92 4.67 -1.43
N VAL A 31 0.30 3.67 -0.80
CA VAL A 31 1.03 2.74 0.06
C VAL A 31 1.73 1.69 -0.79
N GLU A 32 3.06 1.71 -0.79
CA GLU A 32 3.85 0.69 -1.44
C GLU A 32 4.13 -0.48 -0.48
N THR A 33 3.61 -1.65 -0.84
CA THR A 33 3.97 -2.93 -0.24
C THR A 33 4.86 -3.68 -1.23
N GLY A 34 6.15 -3.75 -0.92
CA GLY A 34 7.11 -4.51 -1.71
C GLY A 34 6.83 -6.00 -1.61
N ALA A 35 7.12 -6.73 -2.68
CA ALA A 35 6.81 -8.14 -2.84
C ALA A 35 7.64 -9.10 -1.94
N ARG A 36 8.12 -8.68 -0.76
CA ARG A 36 8.71 -9.57 0.27
C ARG A 36 8.32 -9.14 1.67
N GLY A 37 7.09 -8.67 1.82
CA GLY A 37 6.63 -8.06 3.06
C GLY A 37 7.35 -6.77 3.43
N PHE A 38 8.03 -6.12 2.47
CA PHE A 38 8.58 -4.79 2.72
C PHE A 38 7.43 -3.79 2.76
N VAL A 39 7.13 -3.32 3.96
CA VAL A 39 6.09 -2.32 4.16
C VAL A 39 6.74 -0.94 4.13
N GLY A 40 6.45 -0.15 3.09
CA GLY A 40 7.01 1.19 2.94
C GLY A 40 6.61 2.14 4.08
N SER A 41 7.37 3.22 4.27
CA SER A 41 7.12 4.26 5.29
C SER A 41 5.70 4.84 5.23
N LEU A 42 5.11 4.88 4.03
CA LEU A 42 3.76 5.37 3.77
C LEU A 42 2.66 4.53 4.46
N ALA A 43 2.89 3.23 4.69
CA ALA A 43 1.95 2.39 5.43
C ALA A 43 1.88 2.79 6.91
N CYS A 44 3.02 3.17 7.51
CA CYS A 44 3.05 3.68 8.87
C CYS A 44 2.26 4.99 8.98
N GLY A 45 2.43 5.89 7.99
CA GLY A 45 1.65 7.11 7.88
C GLY A 45 0.14 6.87 7.72
N LEU A 46 -0.26 5.89 6.90
CA LEU A 46 -1.67 5.49 6.75
C LEU A 46 -2.26 5.01 8.07
N LEU A 47 -1.56 4.10 8.78
CA LEU A 47 -2.04 3.58 10.06
C LEU A 47 -2.18 4.69 11.10
N SER A 48 -1.24 5.65 11.14
CA SER A 48 -1.35 6.82 12.01
C SER A 48 -2.56 7.70 11.67
N LYS A 49 -2.90 7.90 10.39
CA LYS A 49 -4.13 8.63 10.01
C LYS A 49 -5.41 7.88 10.38
N LEU A 50 -5.36 6.55 10.43
CA LEU A 50 -6.46 5.71 10.92
C LEU A 50 -6.48 5.58 12.46
N SER A 51 -5.67 6.37 13.17
CA SER A 51 -5.53 6.33 14.63
C SER A 51 -5.06 4.97 15.17
N ILE A 52 -4.40 4.16 14.33
CA ILE A 52 -3.81 2.88 14.69
C ILE A 52 -2.37 3.13 15.18
N CYS A 53 -2.19 3.13 16.50
CA CYS A 53 -0.94 3.50 17.16
C CYS A 53 -0.36 2.38 18.05
N GLY A 54 0.89 2.56 18.48
CA GLY A 54 1.57 1.68 19.45
C GLY A 54 1.61 0.20 19.03
N LYS A 55 1.28 -0.70 19.96
CA LYS A 55 1.28 -2.17 19.72
C LYS A 55 0.34 -2.59 18.58
N LYS A 56 -0.81 -1.89 18.43
CA LYS A 56 -1.75 -2.16 17.34
C LYS A 56 -1.13 -1.84 15.98
N ARG A 57 -0.37 -0.75 15.88
CA ARG A 57 0.38 -0.38 14.67
C ARG A 57 1.39 -1.45 14.29
N THR A 58 2.20 -1.92 15.24
CA THR A 58 3.18 -2.99 14.98
C THR A 58 2.51 -4.27 14.51
N LYS A 59 1.37 -4.65 15.10
CA LYS A 59 0.61 -5.83 14.67
C LYS A 59 0.06 -5.66 13.25
N ALA A 60 -0.51 -4.50 12.94
CA ALA A 60 -1.05 -4.20 11.61
C ALA A 60 0.06 -4.20 10.53
N LEU A 61 1.22 -3.60 10.82
CA LEU A 61 2.37 -3.62 9.90
C LEU A 61 2.88 -5.04 9.63
N ARG A 62 2.95 -5.89 10.65
CA ARG A 62 3.33 -7.31 10.49
C ARG A 62 2.34 -8.06 9.60
N LEU A 63 1.05 -7.89 9.84
CA LEU A 63 0.01 -8.53 9.04
C LEU A 63 0.06 -8.07 7.57
N LEU A 64 0.27 -6.77 7.34
CA LEU A 64 0.46 -6.22 5.99
C LEU A 64 1.69 -6.83 5.30
N ALA A 65 2.80 -6.93 6.01
CA ALA A 65 4.03 -7.54 5.50
C ALA A 65 3.80 -9.01 5.09
N GLU A 66 3.26 -9.82 6.00
CA GLU A 66 3.00 -11.23 5.78
C GLU A 66 2.01 -11.45 4.62
N THR A 67 0.96 -10.65 4.56
CA THR A 67 -0.03 -10.72 3.47
C THR A 67 0.61 -10.39 2.12
N ALA A 68 1.45 -9.35 2.06
CA ALA A 68 2.15 -8.96 0.84
C ALA A 68 3.16 -10.03 0.39
N GLU A 69 3.89 -10.63 1.33
CA GLU A 69 4.80 -11.74 1.06
C GLU A 69 4.04 -12.97 0.53
N ASN A 70 2.99 -13.41 1.22
CA ASN A 70 2.19 -14.56 0.80
C ASN A 70 1.54 -14.35 -0.57
N SER A 71 0.99 -13.15 -0.83
CA SER A 71 0.34 -12.83 -2.10
C SER A 71 1.34 -12.78 -3.26
N SER A 72 2.59 -12.38 -3.00
CA SER A 72 3.64 -12.34 -4.02
C SER A 72 4.43 -13.64 -4.14
N ARG A 73 4.26 -14.58 -3.20
CA ARG A 73 4.99 -15.87 -3.12
C ARG A 73 5.01 -16.64 -4.43
N TRP A 74 3.89 -16.66 -5.16
CA TRP A 74 3.78 -17.35 -6.44
C TRP A 74 4.75 -16.79 -7.49
N ILE A 75 4.84 -15.46 -7.60
CA ILE A 75 5.75 -14.77 -8.54
C ILE A 75 7.20 -15.17 -8.24
N TRP A 76 7.56 -15.26 -6.96
CA TRP A 76 8.92 -15.63 -6.55
C TRP A 76 9.22 -17.11 -6.69
N SER A 77 8.24 -17.97 -6.45
CA SER A 77 8.39 -19.41 -6.61
C SER A 77 8.76 -19.79 -8.05
N ARG A 78 8.33 -18.97 -9.01
CA ARG A 78 8.51 -19.21 -10.44
C ARG A 78 9.57 -18.32 -11.08
N ARG A 79 10.29 -17.51 -10.29
CA ARG A 79 11.26 -16.51 -10.80
C ARG A 79 12.40 -17.10 -11.62
N ASN A 80 12.71 -18.38 -11.41
CA ASN A 80 13.78 -19.11 -12.11
C ASN A 80 13.22 -20.05 -13.19
N GLU A 81 11.89 -20.13 -13.35
CA GLU A 81 11.30 -20.83 -14.48
C GLU A 81 11.57 -19.99 -15.73
N ARG A 82 12.41 -20.51 -16.64
CA ARG A 82 12.49 -19.97 -17.99
C ARG A 82 11.13 -20.18 -18.65
N LEU A 83 10.43 -19.09 -18.94
CA LEU A 83 9.39 -19.11 -19.97
C LEU A 83 10.10 -19.52 -21.27
N LEU A 84 9.84 -20.75 -21.71
CA LEU A 84 10.33 -21.29 -22.98
C LEU A 84 9.78 -20.48 -24.16
#